data_AF-A0A841TQ83-F1
#
_entry.id   AF-A0A841TQ83-F1
#
_cell.length_a   1.000
_cell.length_b   1.000
_cell.length_c   1.000
_cell.angle_alpha   90.00
_cell.angle_beta   90.00
_cell.angle_gamma   90.00
#
_symmetry.space_group_name_H-M   'P 1'
#
loop_
_entity.id
_entity.type
_entity.pdbx_description
1 polymer ?
#
loop_
_entity_poly.entity_id
_entity_poly.type
_entity_poly.pdbx_seq_one_letter_code
_entity_poly.pdbx_strand_id
1 'polypeptide(L)'
;MRIVRLAACPLLAIALLALALTGCRGNPLVRANVSIDWVDFVKWDGRSYEAMYNRALTDPSDIGPGVGEVKFKLEGNVHTPGYRSKNGDAAYLEPGTVLYELKSRPDRSILAVRDDKAIGGYALYADPEKQTGYPWHFKDIPKDKVTLVEIYRYGPDDEPAMTNLLEGEKAAAFVNLLERSAASESYSPAPGGPDPEIFTVVLSAGGTVGFRYHLFHDDKSYYWSPWDTVPLPGEIGSYLNS
;
A
#
# COMPACT_ATOMS: atom_id res chain seq x y z
N MET A 1 -64.32 43.11 -29.27
CA MET A 1 -63.12 42.47 -28.66
C MET A 1 -61.89 42.97 -29.42
N ARG A 2 -61.06 43.85 -28.84
CA ARG A 2 -59.87 44.41 -29.52
C ARG A 2 -58.68 43.48 -29.27
N ILE A 3 -58.11 42.92 -30.33
CA ILE A 3 -56.88 42.12 -30.28
C ILE A 3 -55.71 43.11 -30.38
N VAL A 4 -54.98 43.30 -29.28
CA VAL A 4 -53.71 44.02 -29.27
C VAL A 4 -52.64 43.06 -29.80
N ARG A 5 -52.09 43.34 -30.99
CA ARG A 5 -50.92 42.62 -31.49
C ARG A 5 -49.69 43.20 -30.80
N LEU A 6 -49.10 42.44 -29.87
CA LEU A 6 -47.74 42.73 -29.38
C LEU A 6 -46.78 42.58 -30.57
N ALA A 7 -46.17 43.68 -30.99
CA ALA A 7 -45.01 43.63 -31.86
C ALA A 7 -43.86 43.02 -31.06
N ALA A 8 -43.56 41.75 -31.30
CA ALA A 8 -42.40 41.09 -30.73
C ALA A 8 -41.14 41.79 -31.27
N CYS A 9 -40.43 42.50 -30.39
CA CYS A 9 -39.21 43.22 -30.74
C CYS A 9 -38.08 42.19 -30.92
N PRO A 10 -37.59 41.93 -32.15
CA PRO A 10 -36.57 40.90 -32.40
C PRO A 10 -35.23 41.22 -31.70
N LEU A 11 -34.98 42.50 -31.40
CA LEU A 11 -33.82 42.96 -30.62
C LEU A 11 -33.82 42.44 -29.17
N LEU A 12 -34.99 42.24 -28.56
CA LEU A 12 -35.10 41.71 -27.20
C LEU A 12 -34.79 40.20 -27.17
N ALA A 13 -35.23 39.47 -28.20
CA ALA A 13 -34.96 38.04 -28.36
C ALA A 13 -33.47 37.76 -28.61
N ILE A 14 -32.79 38.60 -29.38
CA ILE A 14 -31.34 38.49 -29.64
C ILE A 14 -30.52 38.83 -28.38
N ALA A 15 -30.94 39.84 -27.61
CA ALA A 15 -30.30 40.18 -26.34
C ALA A 15 -30.43 39.05 -25.29
N LEU A 16 -31.59 38.41 -25.20
CA LEU A 16 -31.82 37.24 -24.35
C LEU A 16 -31.01 36.01 -24.79
N LEU A 17 -30.81 35.82 -26.10
CA LEU A 17 -29.98 34.73 -26.64
C LEU A 17 -28.48 34.95 -26.38
N ALA A 18 -28.01 36.20 -26.39
CA ALA A 18 -26.62 36.55 -26.06
C ALA A 18 -26.30 36.34 -24.57
N LEU A 19 -27.26 36.62 -23.68
CA LEU A 19 -27.14 36.34 -22.24
C LEU A 19 -27.21 34.84 -21.91
N ALA A 20 -27.85 34.03 -22.77
CA ALA A 20 -27.86 32.58 -22.61
C ALA A 20 -26.54 31.89 -23.02
N LEU A 21 -25.69 32.57 -23.82
CA LEU A 21 -24.37 32.08 -24.23
C LEU A 21 -23.24 32.40 -23.25
N THR A 22 -23.49 33.20 -22.20
CA THR A 22 -22.56 33.37 -21.08
C THR A 22 -22.71 32.25 -20.04
N GLY A 23 -22.80 31.01 -20.53
CA GLY A 23 -22.83 29.80 -19.71
C GLY A 23 -21.44 29.47 -19.19
N CYS A 24 -21.26 29.64 -17.88
CA CYS A 24 -20.28 28.98 -17.02
C CYS A 24 -18.83 28.85 -17.54
N ARG A 25 -18.11 29.98 -17.69
CA ARG A 25 -16.69 29.96 -17.30
C ARG A 25 -16.65 29.96 -15.78
N GLY A 26 -16.25 28.84 -15.18
CA GLY A 26 -16.10 28.70 -13.74
C GLY A 26 -15.40 29.92 -13.13
N ASN A 27 -15.95 30.42 -12.03
CA ASN A 27 -15.46 31.62 -11.35
C ASN A 27 -13.97 31.45 -11.02
N PRO A 28 -13.03 32.26 -11.57
CA PRO A 28 -11.60 32.11 -11.31
C PRO A 28 -11.22 32.39 -9.84
N LEU A 29 -12.19 32.86 -9.04
CA LEU A 29 -12.03 33.10 -7.61
C LEU A 29 -12.29 31.87 -6.74
N VAL A 30 -12.84 30.78 -7.29
CA VAL A 30 -12.95 29.49 -6.58
C VAL A 30 -11.85 28.60 -7.11
N ARG A 31 -10.64 28.69 -6.54
CA ARG A 31 -9.65 27.61 -6.69
C ARG A 31 -10.26 26.40 -5.99
N ALA A 32 -10.88 25.51 -6.75
CA ALA A 32 -11.20 24.18 -6.26
C ALA A 32 -9.85 23.50 -5.95
N ASN A 33 -9.50 23.45 -4.67
CA ASN A 33 -8.36 22.65 -4.22
C ASN A 33 -8.76 21.19 -4.42
N VAL A 34 -8.29 20.60 -5.52
CA VAL A 34 -8.44 19.17 -5.75
C VAL A 34 -7.38 18.47 -4.91
N SER A 35 -7.83 17.73 -3.90
CA SER A 35 -7.00 16.73 -3.23
C SER A 35 -6.99 15.49 -4.11
N ILE A 36 -5.81 15.02 -4.51
CA ILE A 36 -5.65 13.80 -5.30
C ILE A 36 -5.08 12.75 -4.36
N ASP A 37 -5.80 11.64 -4.22
CA ASP A 37 -5.31 10.46 -3.54
C ASP A 37 -4.48 9.64 -4.53
N TRP A 38 -3.21 9.40 -4.19
CA TRP A 38 -2.26 8.76 -5.09
C TRP A 38 -2.09 7.30 -4.68
N VAL A 39 -1.92 6.42 -5.67
CA VAL A 39 -1.27 5.13 -5.37
C VAL A 39 0.18 5.44 -4.99
N ASP A 40 0.72 4.76 -3.98
CA ASP A 40 2.13 4.93 -3.62
C ASP A 40 3.03 4.31 -4.69
N PHE A 41 3.67 5.17 -5.47
CA PHE A 41 4.56 4.76 -6.55
C PHE A 41 5.79 5.66 -6.64
N VAL A 42 6.80 5.15 -7.33
CA VAL A 42 7.93 5.91 -7.87
C VAL A 42 8.11 5.61 -9.35
N LYS A 43 8.30 6.65 -10.17
CA LYS A 43 8.66 6.50 -11.58
C LYS A 43 10.15 6.61 -11.77
N TRP A 44 10.77 5.53 -12.24
CA TRP A 44 12.19 5.49 -12.52
C TRP A 44 12.50 4.73 -13.81
N ASP A 45 13.44 5.26 -14.59
CA ASP A 45 13.93 4.75 -15.87
C ASP A 45 12.79 4.39 -16.86
N GLY A 46 11.78 5.26 -16.93
CA GLY A 46 10.60 5.07 -17.79
C GLY A 46 9.59 4.04 -17.30
N ARG A 47 9.82 3.42 -16.14
CA ARG A 47 8.92 2.44 -15.50
C ARG A 47 8.24 3.04 -14.28
N SER A 48 7.12 2.43 -13.87
CA SER A 48 6.43 2.76 -12.62
C SER A 48 6.63 1.61 -11.65
N TYR A 49 6.98 1.93 -10.41
CA TYR A 49 7.14 0.95 -9.34
C TYR A 49 6.15 1.27 -8.24
N GLU A 50 5.37 0.29 -7.79
CA GLU A 50 4.33 0.44 -6.77
C GLU A 50 4.81 -0.13 -5.42
N ALA A 51 4.43 0.52 -4.32
CA ALA A 51 4.82 0.10 -2.98
C ALA A 51 4.30 -1.31 -2.65
N MET A 52 5.16 -2.14 -2.06
CA MET A 52 4.87 -3.53 -1.71
C MET A 52 4.52 -3.69 -0.23
N TYR A 53 3.29 -3.36 0.16
CA TYR A 53 2.86 -3.40 1.56
C TYR A 53 2.78 -4.81 2.18
N ASN A 54 2.78 -5.86 1.37
CA ASN A 54 2.74 -7.25 1.82
C ASN A 54 4.11 -7.94 1.73
N ARG A 55 5.20 -7.18 1.61
CA ARG A 55 6.57 -7.71 1.57
C ARG A 55 7.47 -6.97 2.54
N ALA A 56 8.57 -7.63 2.89
CA ALA A 56 9.64 -7.06 3.69
C ALA A 56 10.98 -7.55 3.16
N LEU A 57 12.02 -6.74 3.31
CA LEU A 57 13.39 -7.15 3.06
C LEU A 57 13.89 -7.96 4.26
N THR A 58 14.24 -9.22 4.04
CA THR A 58 14.67 -10.15 5.10
C THR A 58 16.18 -10.20 5.24
N ASP A 59 16.91 -9.74 4.22
CA ASP A 59 18.37 -9.64 4.25
C ASP A 59 18.81 -8.25 3.73
N PRO A 60 19.10 -7.29 4.62
CA PRO A 60 19.60 -5.97 4.25
C PRO A 60 20.94 -6.00 3.52
N SER A 61 21.71 -7.09 3.59
CA SER A 61 22.95 -7.23 2.84
C SER A 61 22.71 -7.35 1.33
N ASP A 62 21.49 -7.63 0.90
CA ASP A 62 21.09 -7.69 -0.51
C ASP A 62 20.96 -6.31 -1.17
N ILE A 63 21.01 -5.23 -0.40
CA ILE A 63 20.98 -3.87 -0.96
C ILE A 63 22.22 -3.63 -1.83
N GLY A 64 21.97 -3.30 -3.08
CA GLY A 64 22.95 -2.97 -4.10
C GLY A 64 23.24 -1.46 -4.18
N PRO A 65 23.86 -1.01 -5.28
CA PRO A 65 24.12 0.41 -5.50
C PRO A 65 22.84 1.24 -5.67
N GLY A 66 22.94 2.54 -5.39
CA GLY A 66 21.91 3.50 -5.77
C GLY A 66 21.82 3.64 -7.28
N VAL A 67 20.62 3.47 -7.84
CA VAL A 67 20.36 3.50 -9.29
C VAL A 67 19.66 4.76 -9.74
N GLY A 68 19.12 5.56 -8.81
CA GLY A 68 18.38 6.78 -9.11
C GLY A 68 18.01 7.54 -7.86
N GLU A 69 17.29 8.65 -8.05
CA GLU A 69 16.86 9.53 -6.97
C GLU A 69 15.50 10.14 -7.34
N VAL A 70 14.64 10.28 -6.33
CA VAL A 70 13.38 11.03 -6.45
C VAL A 70 13.70 12.51 -6.65
N LYS A 71 13.06 13.10 -7.66
CA LYS A 71 13.23 14.50 -8.06
C LYS A 71 12.04 15.37 -7.68
N PHE A 72 10.87 14.77 -7.53
CA PHE A 72 9.64 15.51 -7.31
C PHE A 72 8.59 14.65 -6.59
N LYS A 73 8.05 15.17 -5.49
CA LYS A 73 6.92 14.58 -4.78
C LYS A 73 5.60 15.11 -5.33
N LEU A 74 4.63 14.24 -5.60
CA LEU A 74 3.32 14.61 -6.16
C LEU A 74 2.35 15.07 -5.07
N GLU A 75 2.29 14.34 -3.96
CA GLU A 75 1.51 14.71 -2.78
C GLU A 75 1.86 16.15 -2.35
N GLY A 76 0.81 16.93 -2.08
CA GLY A 76 0.91 18.34 -1.72
C GLY A 76 1.34 19.31 -2.83
N ASN A 77 1.85 18.82 -3.97
CA ASN A 77 2.43 19.67 -5.03
C ASN A 77 1.67 19.62 -6.36
N VAL A 78 0.90 18.56 -6.61
CA VAL A 78 0.09 18.39 -7.83
C VAL A 78 -1.40 18.48 -7.49
N HIS A 79 -2.08 19.46 -8.09
CA HIS A 79 -3.51 19.71 -7.90
C HIS A 79 -4.33 19.55 -9.19
N THR A 80 -3.71 19.03 -10.26
CA THR A 80 -4.36 18.87 -11.57
C THR A 80 -4.57 17.38 -11.84
N PRO A 81 -5.82 16.89 -11.93
CA PRO A 81 -6.11 15.48 -12.21
C PRO A 81 -5.50 14.94 -13.51
N GLY A 82 -5.24 15.82 -14.50
CA GLY A 82 -4.61 15.47 -15.76
C GLY A 82 -3.08 15.38 -15.73
N TYR A 83 -2.45 15.49 -14.56
CA TYR A 83 -0.99 15.41 -14.44
C TYR A 83 -0.50 14.03 -14.88
N ARG A 84 0.54 14.01 -15.72
CA ARG A 84 1.18 12.79 -16.17
C ARG A 84 2.53 12.66 -15.48
N SER A 85 2.64 11.68 -14.60
CA SER A 85 3.87 11.41 -13.89
C SER A 85 5.00 11.05 -14.86
N LYS A 86 6.18 11.60 -14.59
CA LYS A 86 7.40 11.49 -15.39
C LYS A 86 8.53 10.87 -14.56
N ASN A 87 9.66 10.64 -15.21
CA ASN A 87 10.81 10.02 -14.57
C ASN A 87 11.37 10.87 -13.40
N GLY A 88 11.55 10.26 -12.23
CA GLY A 88 11.94 10.92 -10.98
C GLY A 88 10.76 11.41 -10.13
N ASP A 89 9.51 11.24 -10.58
CA ASP A 89 8.35 11.55 -9.75
C ASP A 89 8.08 10.42 -8.75
N ALA A 90 7.66 10.78 -7.53
CA ALA A 90 7.10 9.84 -6.57
C ALA A 90 5.81 10.38 -5.96
N ALA A 91 4.90 9.49 -5.60
CA ALA A 91 3.64 9.87 -4.97
C ALA A 91 3.91 10.57 -3.62
N TYR A 92 4.65 9.90 -2.73
CA TYR A 92 4.84 10.34 -1.35
C TYR A 92 6.30 10.53 -0.93
N LEU A 93 7.27 9.97 -1.66
CA LEU A 93 8.69 10.09 -1.31
C LEU A 93 9.21 11.51 -1.53
N GLU A 94 10.03 12.00 -0.61
CA GLU A 94 10.64 13.32 -0.72
C GLU A 94 11.73 13.38 -1.80
N PRO A 95 11.92 14.53 -2.49
CA PRO A 95 13.07 14.73 -3.36
C PRO A 95 14.39 14.50 -2.62
N GLY A 96 15.39 13.89 -3.27
CA GLY A 96 16.62 13.46 -2.58
C GLY A 96 16.62 11.98 -2.19
N THR A 97 15.45 11.33 -2.16
CA THR A 97 15.34 9.94 -1.77
C THR A 97 16.02 9.03 -2.80
N VAL A 98 17.07 8.32 -2.36
CA VAL A 98 17.83 7.41 -3.21
C VAL A 98 17.07 6.10 -3.42
N LEU A 99 17.04 5.64 -4.67
CA LEU A 99 16.47 4.35 -5.08
C LEU A 99 17.61 3.34 -5.23
N TYR A 100 17.51 2.22 -4.55
CA TYR A 100 18.52 1.15 -4.58
C TYR A 100 18.01 -0.05 -5.38
N GLU A 101 18.90 -0.73 -6.10
CA GLU A 101 18.60 -2.07 -6.62
C GLU A 101 18.89 -3.15 -5.58
N LEU A 102 18.29 -4.34 -5.76
CA LEU A 102 18.63 -5.53 -4.98
C LEU A 102 19.67 -6.35 -5.76
N LYS A 103 20.75 -6.79 -5.10
CA LYS A 103 21.83 -7.59 -5.71
C LYS A 103 21.28 -8.90 -6.29
N SER A 104 20.33 -9.53 -5.61
CA SER A 104 19.64 -10.73 -6.06
C SER A 104 18.71 -10.51 -7.26
N ARG A 105 18.37 -9.25 -7.60
CA ARG A 105 17.44 -8.88 -8.68
C ARG A 105 18.01 -7.77 -9.57
N PRO A 106 19.08 -8.06 -10.35
CA PRO A 106 19.71 -7.07 -11.22
C PRO A 106 18.82 -6.61 -12.38
N ASP A 107 17.70 -7.30 -12.63
CA ASP A 107 16.70 -6.90 -13.62
C ASP A 107 15.87 -5.68 -13.20
N ARG A 108 16.07 -5.20 -11.95
CA ARG A 108 15.35 -4.09 -11.33
C ARG A 108 13.85 -4.32 -11.38
N SER A 109 13.42 -5.54 -11.07
CA SER A 109 12.01 -5.86 -10.84
C SER A 109 11.49 -5.33 -9.49
N ILE A 110 12.41 -5.01 -8.57
CA ILE A 110 12.15 -4.37 -7.28
C ILE A 110 13.21 -3.30 -7.04
N LEU A 111 12.78 -2.16 -6.52
CA LEU A 111 13.62 -1.11 -5.95
C LEU A 111 13.41 -1.05 -4.44
N ALA A 112 14.48 -0.72 -3.72
CA ALA A 112 14.46 -0.48 -2.29
C ALA A 112 14.67 1.02 -2.00
N VAL A 113 13.99 1.51 -0.98
CA VAL A 113 14.09 2.88 -0.48
C VAL A 113 14.28 2.80 1.03
N ARG A 114 15.26 3.52 1.57
CA ARG A 114 15.52 3.52 3.02
C ARG A 114 14.29 4.01 3.77
N ASP A 115 13.84 3.23 4.73
CA ASP A 115 12.73 3.54 5.62
C ASP A 115 12.99 2.84 6.96
N ASP A 116 13.31 3.64 7.99
CA ASP A 116 13.66 3.12 9.31
C ASP A 116 12.47 2.44 10.00
N LYS A 117 11.24 2.70 9.54
CA LYS A 117 10.03 2.00 10.02
C LYS A 117 9.76 0.69 9.28
N ALA A 118 10.42 0.44 8.17
CA ALA A 118 10.25 -0.80 7.42
C ALA A 118 11.09 -1.94 8.02
N ILE A 119 10.53 -3.16 7.99
CA ILE A 119 11.30 -4.36 8.34
C ILE A 119 12.44 -4.52 7.34
N GLY A 120 13.66 -4.68 7.87
CA GLY A 120 14.90 -4.68 7.10
C GLY A 120 15.42 -3.28 6.75
N GLY A 121 14.77 -2.21 7.19
CA GLY A 121 15.21 -0.81 7.00
C GLY A 121 14.93 -0.25 5.60
N TYR A 122 14.15 -0.95 4.78
CA TYR A 122 13.81 -0.52 3.43
C TYR A 122 12.36 -0.83 3.05
N ALA A 123 11.66 0.18 2.55
CA ALA A 123 10.43 0.01 1.80
C ALA A 123 10.75 -0.53 0.40
N LEU A 124 9.90 -1.43 -0.10
CA LEU A 124 10.09 -2.09 -1.39
C LEU A 124 9.05 -1.60 -2.39
N TYR A 125 9.50 -1.36 -3.63
CA TYR A 125 8.67 -0.91 -4.75
C TYR A 125 8.86 -1.85 -5.94
N ALA A 126 7.79 -2.43 -6.46
CA ALA A 126 7.81 -3.43 -7.54
C ALA A 126 7.35 -2.85 -8.87
N ASP A 127 8.03 -3.24 -9.95
CA ASP A 127 7.54 -3.03 -11.31
C ASP A 127 6.39 -4.01 -11.61
N PRO A 128 5.13 -3.54 -11.76
CA PRO A 128 3.99 -4.42 -11.93
C PRO A 128 4.00 -5.17 -13.28
N GLU A 129 4.73 -4.68 -14.30
CA GLU A 129 4.84 -5.38 -15.59
C GLU A 129 5.77 -6.59 -15.48
N LYS A 130 6.78 -6.51 -14.62
CA LYS A 130 7.73 -7.61 -14.36
C LYS A 130 7.29 -8.54 -13.23
N GLN A 131 6.48 -8.04 -12.32
CA GLN A 131 6.00 -8.76 -11.16
C GLN A 131 4.58 -9.24 -11.39
N THR A 132 4.44 -10.29 -12.19
CA THR A 132 3.18 -11.03 -12.26
C THR A 132 3.14 -12.07 -11.13
N GLY A 133 2.08 -12.09 -10.33
CA GLY A 133 1.82 -13.20 -9.41
C GLY A 133 2.45 -13.12 -8.01
N TYR A 134 2.61 -11.92 -7.43
CA TYR A 134 2.82 -11.87 -5.98
C TYR A 134 1.52 -12.16 -5.24
N PRO A 135 1.44 -13.26 -4.49
CA PRO A 135 0.25 -13.59 -3.72
C PRO A 135 0.03 -12.55 -2.63
N TRP A 136 -1.16 -11.95 -2.64
CA TRP A 136 -1.66 -11.09 -1.57
C TRP A 136 -2.20 -11.91 -0.41
N HIS A 137 -2.87 -13.01 -0.71
CA HIS A 137 -3.43 -13.90 0.30
C HIS A 137 -2.42 -14.94 0.74
N PHE A 138 -2.43 -15.26 2.03
CA PHE A 138 -1.61 -16.33 2.61
C PHE A 138 -1.81 -17.68 1.91
N LYS A 139 -3.04 -17.97 1.46
CA LYS A 139 -3.37 -19.22 0.74
C LYS A 139 -2.57 -19.42 -0.57
N ASP A 140 -2.10 -18.33 -1.18
CA ASP A 140 -1.47 -18.34 -2.50
C ASP A 140 0.08 -18.34 -2.43
N ILE A 141 0.67 -18.34 -1.21
CA ILE A 141 2.14 -18.38 -1.06
C ILE A 141 2.68 -19.81 -1.11
N PRO A 142 3.97 -20.02 -1.50
CA PRO A 142 4.62 -21.33 -1.48
C PRO A 142 4.99 -21.73 -0.05
N LYS A 143 4.01 -22.17 0.74
CA LYS A 143 4.13 -22.47 2.18
C LYS A 143 5.14 -23.58 2.49
N ASP A 144 5.24 -24.56 1.58
CA ASP A 144 6.21 -25.65 1.62
C ASP A 144 7.67 -25.18 1.51
N LYS A 145 7.90 -23.96 1.01
CA LYS A 145 9.22 -23.35 0.88
C LYS A 145 9.58 -22.43 2.03
N VAL A 146 8.67 -22.19 2.98
CA VAL A 146 8.94 -21.30 4.11
C VAL A 146 9.94 -21.97 5.06
N THR A 147 11.12 -21.37 5.19
CA THR A 147 12.21 -21.89 6.05
C THR A 147 12.43 -21.07 7.30
N LEU A 148 12.03 -19.80 7.27
CA LEU A 148 12.22 -18.84 8.35
C LEU A 148 10.96 -18.00 8.56
N VAL A 149 10.60 -17.79 9.82
CA VAL A 149 9.51 -16.90 10.24
C VAL A 149 10.05 -15.89 11.24
N GLU A 150 9.92 -14.62 10.91
CA GLU A 150 10.22 -13.51 11.82
C GLU A 150 8.90 -12.96 12.38
N ILE A 151 8.86 -12.71 13.67
CA ILE A 151 7.69 -12.15 14.36
C ILE A 151 8.11 -10.84 15.00
N TYR A 152 7.35 -9.79 14.71
CA TYR A 152 7.53 -8.45 15.23
C TYR A 152 6.27 -8.02 15.97
N ARG A 153 6.44 -7.18 16.99
CA ARG A 153 5.35 -6.46 17.64
C ARG A 153 5.41 -5.01 17.17
N TYR A 154 4.27 -4.45 16.76
CA TYR A 154 4.20 -3.11 16.17
C TYR A 154 3.24 -2.21 16.95
N GLY A 155 3.71 -1.01 17.27
CA GLY A 155 2.87 0.15 17.54
C GLY A 155 2.95 1.11 16.35
N PRO A 156 1.90 1.89 16.03
CA PRO A 156 1.82 2.76 14.84
C PRO A 156 3.02 3.69 14.60
N ASP A 157 3.74 4.08 15.66
CA ASP A 157 4.86 5.03 15.62
C ASP A 157 6.23 4.43 15.97
N ASP A 158 6.30 3.14 16.27
CA ASP A 158 7.51 2.50 16.79
C ASP A 158 8.31 1.77 15.69
N GLU A 159 9.63 1.68 15.89
CA GLU A 159 10.48 0.83 15.07
C GLU A 159 10.08 -0.65 15.25
N PRO A 160 10.13 -1.47 14.18
CA PRO A 160 9.76 -2.88 14.27
C PRO A 160 10.71 -3.63 15.21
N ALA A 161 10.21 -4.04 16.37
CA ALA A 161 10.94 -4.86 17.33
C ALA A 161 10.66 -6.34 17.07
N MET A 162 11.68 -7.09 16.62
CA MET A 162 11.57 -8.54 16.46
C MET A 162 11.46 -9.19 17.84
N THR A 163 10.37 -9.91 18.06
CA THR A 163 10.12 -10.65 19.31
C THR A 163 10.52 -12.11 19.19
N ASN A 164 10.43 -12.69 17.99
CA ASN A 164 10.74 -14.11 17.81
C ASN A 164 11.26 -14.42 16.41
N LEU A 165 12.08 -15.47 16.32
CA LEU A 165 12.66 -16.01 15.11
C LEU A 165 12.48 -17.52 15.11
N LEU A 166 11.71 -18.04 14.16
CA LEU A 166 11.39 -19.46 14.06
C LEU A 166 12.07 -20.06 12.82
N GLU A 167 12.76 -21.17 13.03
CA GLU A 167 13.47 -21.92 11.99
C GLU A 167 13.04 -23.40 12.02
N GLY A 168 13.24 -24.09 10.89
CA GLY A 168 13.05 -25.54 10.79
C GLY A 168 11.66 -26.01 11.22
N GLU A 169 11.60 -26.99 12.13
CA GLU A 169 10.33 -27.56 12.60
C GLU A 169 9.40 -26.53 13.27
N LYS A 170 9.95 -25.51 13.95
CA LYS A 170 9.15 -24.45 14.58
C LYS A 170 8.48 -23.56 13.52
N ALA A 171 9.21 -23.21 12.46
CA ALA A 171 8.67 -22.46 11.34
C ALA A 171 7.54 -23.25 10.66
N ALA A 172 7.78 -24.53 10.38
CA ALA A 172 6.78 -25.42 9.78
C ALA A 172 5.53 -25.57 10.67
N ALA A 173 5.71 -25.77 11.97
CA ALA A 173 4.61 -25.86 12.92
C ALA A 173 3.78 -24.57 12.98
N PHE A 174 4.44 -23.40 12.97
CA PHE A 174 3.77 -22.11 12.93
C PHE A 174 2.96 -21.91 11.64
N VAL A 175 3.54 -22.20 10.47
CA VAL A 175 2.84 -22.13 9.18
C VAL A 175 1.63 -23.08 9.15
N ASN A 176 1.74 -24.27 9.73
CA ASN A 176 0.59 -25.18 9.86
C ASN A 176 -0.54 -24.62 10.74
N LEU A 177 -0.22 -23.87 11.79
CA LEU A 177 -1.25 -23.18 12.60
C LEU A 177 -1.96 -22.10 11.79
N LEU A 178 -1.20 -21.34 11.00
CA LEU A 178 -1.74 -20.34 10.08
C LEU A 178 -2.67 -20.95 9.02
N GLU A 179 -2.39 -22.16 8.53
CA GLU A 179 -3.27 -22.84 7.57
C GLU A 179 -4.58 -23.33 8.19
N ARG A 180 -4.56 -23.74 9.46
CA ARG A 180 -5.74 -24.28 10.16
C ARG A 180 -6.85 -23.25 10.34
N SER A 181 -6.57 -21.95 10.24
CA SER A 181 -7.61 -20.92 10.28
C SER A 181 -8.51 -20.93 9.05
N ALA A 182 -8.02 -21.40 7.88
CA ALA A 182 -8.79 -21.38 6.64
C ALA A 182 -10.10 -22.19 6.69
N ALA A 183 -10.30 -22.99 7.73
CA ALA A 183 -11.49 -23.82 7.94
C ALA A 183 -12.56 -23.21 8.87
N SER A 184 -12.33 -22.03 9.47
CA SER A 184 -13.29 -21.42 10.43
C SER A 184 -14.22 -20.38 9.79
N GLU A 185 -15.43 -20.27 10.37
CA GLU A 185 -16.42 -19.24 10.03
C GLU A 185 -15.84 -17.82 10.18
N SER A 186 -16.41 -16.87 9.44
CA SER A 186 -16.04 -15.46 9.51
C SER A 186 -16.08 -14.94 10.95
N TYR A 187 -14.99 -14.32 11.41
CA TYR A 187 -14.92 -13.66 12.71
C TYR A 187 -15.32 -12.20 12.60
N SER A 188 -15.98 -11.68 13.63
CA SER A 188 -16.19 -10.25 13.80
C SER A 188 -15.60 -9.84 15.14
N PRO A 189 -14.52 -9.05 15.16
CA PRO A 189 -14.01 -8.44 16.38
C PRO A 189 -15.12 -7.65 17.08
N ALA A 190 -15.12 -7.62 18.41
CA ALA A 190 -16.15 -6.93 19.17
C ALA A 190 -16.08 -5.41 18.90
N PRO A 191 -17.18 -4.77 18.46
CA PRO A 191 -17.18 -3.32 18.26
C PRO A 191 -17.00 -2.60 19.61
N GLY A 192 -16.03 -1.70 19.68
CA GLY A 192 -15.76 -0.86 20.87
C GLY A 192 -14.86 -1.47 21.93
N GLY A 193 -14.14 -2.55 21.63
CA GLY A 193 -13.01 -3.03 22.45
C GLY A 193 -11.80 -2.09 22.38
N PRO A 194 -10.77 -2.32 23.23
CA PRO A 194 -9.47 -1.66 23.06
C PRO A 194 -8.89 -1.99 21.66
N ASP A 195 -7.99 -1.14 21.18
CA ASP A 195 -7.29 -1.41 19.92
C ASP A 195 -6.57 -2.77 20.04
N PRO A 196 -6.73 -3.67 19.06
CA PRO A 196 -6.12 -4.99 19.13
C PRO A 196 -4.61 -4.87 19.10
N GLU A 197 -3.94 -5.77 19.80
CA GLU A 197 -2.49 -5.91 19.68
C GLU A 197 -2.15 -6.43 18.28
N ILE A 198 -1.17 -5.77 17.63
CA ILE A 198 -0.78 -6.08 16.25
C ILE A 198 0.58 -6.77 16.24
N PHE A 199 0.60 -7.94 15.63
CA PHE A 199 1.81 -8.68 15.32
C PHE A 199 2.05 -8.61 13.82
N THR A 200 3.30 -8.39 13.43
CA THR A 200 3.72 -8.52 12.03
C THR A 200 4.53 -9.79 11.89
N VAL A 201 4.15 -10.62 10.92
CA VAL A 201 4.81 -11.89 10.61
C VAL A 201 5.44 -11.77 9.23
N VAL A 202 6.72 -12.12 9.12
CA VAL A 202 7.43 -12.22 7.85
C VAL A 202 7.80 -13.68 7.58
N LEU A 203 7.28 -14.22 6.49
CA LEU A 203 7.53 -15.59 6.04
C LEU A 203 8.57 -15.56 4.92
N SER A 204 9.75 -16.14 5.15
CA SER A 204 10.80 -16.24 4.14
C SER A 204 10.69 -17.57 3.41
N ALA A 205 10.35 -17.54 2.12
CA ALA A 205 10.20 -18.74 1.28
C ALA A 205 11.34 -18.89 0.25
N GLY A 206 12.56 -18.51 0.66
CA GLY A 206 13.73 -18.37 -0.20
C GLY A 206 13.90 -16.97 -0.78
N GLY A 207 15.16 -16.57 -0.98
CA GLY A 207 15.52 -15.21 -1.39
C GLY A 207 15.51 -14.22 -0.22
N THR A 208 15.55 -12.94 -0.56
CA THR A 208 15.80 -11.82 0.37
C THR A 208 14.57 -10.94 0.59
N VAL A 209 13.43 -11.33 0.00
CA VAL A 209 12.15 -10.63 0.11
C VAL A 209 11.11 -11.61 0.64
N GLY A 210 10.64 -11.39 1.87
CA GLY A 210 9.67 -12.22 2.57
C GLY A 210 8.22 -11.76 2.39
N PHE A 211 7.27 -12.64 2.69
CA PHE A 211 5.83 -12.34 2.72
C PHE A 211 5.44 -11.76 4.07
N ARG A 212 4.93 -10.53 4.10
CA ARG A 212 4.55 -9.80 5.31
C ARG A 212 3.05 -9.85 5.53
N TYR A 213 2.64 -10.21 6.74
CA TYR A 213 1.24 -10.24 7.16
C TYR A 213 1.05 -9.65 8.56
N HIS A 214 -0.16 -9.18 8.85
CA HIS A 214 -0.56 -8.74 10.18
C HIS A 214 -1.50 -9.77 10.82
N LEU A 215 -1.21 -10.08 12.08
CA LEU A 215 -2.09 -10.84 12.97
C LEU A 215 -2.53 -9.92 14.11
N PHE A 216 -3.72 -10.17 14.62
CA PHE A 216 -4.35 -9.30 15.61
C PHE A 216 -4.78 -10.13 16.82
N HIS A 217 -4.78 -9.51 17.99
CA HIS A 217 -5.28 -10.10 19.23
C HIS A 217 -6.17 -9.11 19.97
N ASP A 218 -7.44 -9.49 20.22
CA ASP A 218 -8.47 -8.65 20.85
C ASP A 218 -8.81 -9.09 22.30
N ASP A 219 -7.80 -9.55 23.03
CA ASP A 219 -7.89 -10.22 24.35
C ASP A 219 -8.60 -11.57 24.36
N LYS A 220 -9.37 -11.91 23.32
CA LYS A 220 -10.13 -13.16 23.24
C LYS A 220 -9.54 -14.14 22.23
N SER A 221 -9.22 -13.65 21.04
CA SER A 221 -8.81 -14.49 19.93
C SER A 221 -7.68 -13.84 19.14
N TYR A 222 -6.81 -14.69 18.59
CA TYR A 222 -5.91 -14.30 17.52
C TYR A 222 -6.65 -14.41 16.19
N TYR A 223 -6.43 -13.49 15.26
CA TYR A 223 -7.12 -13.53 13.97
C TYR A 223 -6.33 -12.85 12.84
N TRP A 224 -6.65 -13.24 11.61
CA TRP A 224 -6.25 -12.53 10.38
C TRP A 224 -7.11 -11.28 10.18
N SER A 225 -6.54 -10.23 9.59
CA SER A 225 -7.25 -9.05 9.08
C SER A 225 -6.28 -8.23 8.20
N PRO A 226 -6.73 -7.36 7.28
CA PRO A 226 -8.12 -7.08 6.88
C PRO A 226 -8.64 -7.94 5.73
N TRP A 227 -7.75 -8.64 5.01
CA TRP A 227 -8.13 -9.35 3.77
C TRP A 227 -8.99 -10.58 4.02
N ASP A 228 -8.76 -11.25 5.14
CA ASP A 228 -9.52 -12.38 5.64
C ASP A 228 -9.74 -12.11 7.14
N THR A 229 -10.98 -11.99 7.62
CA THR A 229 -11.24 -11.84 9.07
C THR A 229 -11.60 -13.21 9.66
N VAL A 230 -10.58 -13.97 10.04
CA VAL A 230 -10.72 -15.39 10.37
C VAL A 230 -9.90 -15.71 11.63
N PRO A 231 -10.45 -16.43 12.61
CA PRO A 231 -9.77 -16.73 13.86
C PRO A 231 -8.63 -17.75 13.65
N LEU A 232 -7.57 -17.60 14.42
CA LEU A 232 -6.41 -18.48 14.46
C LEU A 232 -6.51 -19.44 15.66
N PRO A 233 -5.90 -20.64 15.59
CA PRO A 233 -5.78 -21.51 16.76
C PRO A 233 -5.05 -20.80 17.90
N GLY A 234 -5.56 -20.89 19.13
CA GLY A 234 -4.99 -20.20 20.30
C GLY A 234 -3.55 -20.60 20.61
N GLU A 235 -3.11 -21.78 20.15
CA GLU A 235 -1.72 -22.26 20.22
C GLU A 235 -0.72 -21.26 19.61
N ILE A 236 -1.15 -20.43 18.65
CA ILE A 236 -0.31 -19.42 18.02
C ILE A 236 0.24 -18.39 19.02
N GLY A 237 -0.50 -18.11 20.10
CA GLY A 237 -0.10 -17.15 21.12
C GLY A 237 1.22 -17.52 21.82
N SER A 238 1.58 -18.81 21.87
CA SER A 238 2.86 -19.27 22.41
C SER A 238 4.05 -18.78 21.58
N TYR A 239 3.90 -18.65 20.26
CA TYR A 239 4.94 -18.15 19.36
C TYR A 239 5.00 -16.61 19.35
N LEU A 240 3.85 -15.95 19.50
CA LEU A 240 3.75 -14.48 19.42
C LEU A 240 4.21 -13.76 20.69
N ASN A 241 4.14 -14.43 21.85
CA ASN A 241 4.50 -13.90 23.16
C ASN A 241 5.76 -14.55 23.77
N SER A 242 6.56 -15.22 22.95
CA SER A 242 7.86 -15.77 23.37
C SER A 242 8.90 -14.67 23.61
#